data_AF-A0A511W836-F1
#
_entry.id   AF-A0A511W836-F1
#
_cell.length_a   1.000
_cell.length_b   1.000
_cell.length_c   1.000
_cell.angle_alpha   90.00
_cell.angle_beta   90.00
_cell.angle_gamma   90.00
#
_symmetry.space_group_name_H-M   'P 1'
#
loop_
_entity.id
_entity.type
_entity.pdbx_description
1 polymer ?
#
loop_
_entity_poly.entity_id
_entity_poly.type
_entity_poly.pdbx_seq_one_letter_code
_entity_poly.pdbx_strand_id
1 'polypeptide(L)'
;MIRKAEGAIVYKGNEFLLVHKVKVSALEKGSLMEGEWDFPKGGVEQNDLSLEHAILRELEEETGSTQYRVIKQFDDKICFSFGKSFQEQTGWKKQETTIFLVEYFGDDSDLVPKDREIAEVNFLPYEEVYERLTHKDTKQYFKSFFNEKLHDCVLCYPDLEPEQQVVFANDHCMFLQLNQSKEKGVQLEGSGLIVPRKHRETAFDLTREEWEATYDLLHKVKEHIDQHHHPQGYNVGWNCGEVGGQHIFHAHLHVLPRYESEPLSGKGIRYLFKSKENKRA
;
A
#
# COMPACT_ATOMS: atom_id res chain seq x y z
N MET A 1 28.47 4.24 20.30
CA MET A 1 28.33 3.39 19.10
C MET A 1 26.93 3.56 18.51
N ILE A 2 26.66 3.17 17.26
CA ILE A 2 25.34 3.24 16.61
C ILE A 2 24.79 1.84 16.47
N ARG A 3 23.64 1.55 17.05
CA ARG A 3 22.96 0.25 16.89
C ARG A 3 22.27 0.24 15.52
N LYS A 4 22.54 -0.79 14.71
CA LYS A 4 21.84 -1.03 13.44
C LYS A 4 20.69 -2.00 13.69
N ALA A 5 19.53 -1.66 13.15
CA ALA A 5 18.32 -2.45 13.27
C ALA A 5 17.58 -2.48 11.94
N GLU A 6 16.74 -3.47 11.77
CA GLU A 6 15.82 -3.61 10.64
C GLU A 6 14.40 -3.61 11.18
N GLY A 7 13.46 -3.03 10.44
CA GLY A 7 12.04 -3.04 10.77
C GLY A 7 11.17 -3.28 9.55
N ALA A 8 9.98 -3.82 9.75
CA ALA A 8 9.06 -4.16 8.68
C ALA A 8 7.70 -3.48 8.88
N ILE A 9 7.28 -2.69 7.88
CA ILE A 9 5.87 -2.37 7.70
C ILE A 9 5.26 -3.52 6.92
N VAL A 10 4.64 -4.45 7.64
CA VAL A 10 4.00 -5.62 7.04
C VAL A 10 2.54 -5.28 6.76
N TYR A 11 2.05 -5.59 5.55
CA TYR A 11 0.65 -5.43 5.20
C TYR A 11 0.01 -6.72 4.70
N LYS A 12 -1.30 -6.84 4.89
CA LYS A 12 -2.18 -7.83 4.29
C LYS A 12 -3.48 -7.14 3.92
N GLY A 13 -3.79 -7.07 2.62
CA GLY A 13 -4.89 -6.22 2.15
C GLY A 13 -4.67 -4.76 2.56
N ASN A 14 -5.61 -4.20 3.32
CA ASN A 14 -5.59 -2.82 3.85
C ASN A 14 -5.18 -2.73 5.33
N GLU A 15 -4.71 -3.83 5.93
CA GLU A 15 -4.31 -3.89 7.33
C GLU A 15 -2.80 -4.03 7.48
N PHE A 16 -2.27 -3.59 8.63
CA PHE A 16 -0.85 -3.57 8.95
C PHE A 16 -0.56 -4.31 10.23
N LEU A 17 0.51 -5.09 10.21
CA LEU A 17 0.91 -5.90 11.36
C LEU A 17 1.60 -5.03 12.41
N LEU A 18 1.11 -5.09 13.64
CA LEU A 18 1.81 -4.61 14.82
C LEU A 18 2.07 -5.76 15.79
N VAL A 19 3.17 -5.63 16.53
CA VAL A 19 3.56 -6.56 17.59
C VAL A 19 3.56 -5.83 18.94
N HIS A 20 3.08 -6.50 19.98
CA HIS A 20 3.06 -6.00 21.35
C HIS A 20 4.28 -6.52 22.11
N LYS A 21 5.30 -5.67 22.21
CA LYS A 21 6.57 -6.00 22.86
C LYS A 21 6.47 -5.77 24.36
N VAL A 22 6.77 -6.78 25.16
CA VAL A 22 6.72 -6.74 26.62
C VAL A 22 8.05 -7.20 27.19
N LYS A 23 8.46 -6.62 28.33
CA LYS A 23 9.67 -7.10 29.02
C LYS A 23 9.43 -8.50 29.56
N VAL A 24 10.37 -9.42 29.36
CA VAL A 24 10.29 -10.80 29.89
C VAL A 24 9.97 -10.84 31.39
N SER A 25 10.53 -9.90 32.17
CA SER A 25 10.27 -9.78 33.62
C SER A 25 8.84 -9.37 34.00
N ALA A 26 8.08 -8.79 33.07
CA ALA A 26 6.68 -8.36 33.27
C ALA A 26 5.69 -9.51 32.96
N LEU A 27 6.00 -10.34 31.95
CA LEU A 27 5.27 -11.55 31.61
C LEU A 27 5.28 -12.58 32.75
N GLU A 28 6.44 -12.82 33.37
CA GLU A 28 6.57 -13.75 34.50
C GLU A 28 5.80 -13.30 35.76
N LYS A 29 5.49 -12.00 35.88
CA LYS A 29 4.72 -11.42 36.98
C LYS A 29 3.23 -11.23 36.66
N GLY A 30 2.77 -11.66 35.47
CA GLY A 30 1.39 -11.50 35.03
C GLY A 30 0.96 -10.04 34.84
N SER A 31 1.90 -9.09 34.77
CA SER A 31 1.62 -7.67 34.56
C SER A 31 1.75 -7.36 33.08
N LEU A 32 0.70 -7.66 32.31
CA LEU A 32 0.61 -7.41 30.86
C LEU A 32 0.56 -5.91 30.49
N MET A 33 0.56 -4.99 31.46
CA MET A 33 0.25 -3.57 31.23
C MET A 33 1.44 -2.66 30.86
N GLU A 34 2.69 -3.14 30.92
CA GLU A 34 3.87 -2.37 30.49
C GLU A 34 4.48 -2.98 29.24
N GLY A 35 3.83 -2.77 28.09
CA GLY A 35 4.31 -3.16 26.78
C GLY A 35 4.23 -2.02 25.76
N GLU A 36 4.96 -2.18 24.67
CA GLU A 36 5.07 -1.22 23.57
C GLU A 36 4.56 -1.87 22.29
N TRP A 37 3.56 -1.25 21.67
CA TRP A 37 3.12 -1.60 20.32
C TRP A 37 4.03 -0.93 19.29
N ASP A 38 4.60 -1.73 18.42
CA ASP A 38 5.46 -1.25 17.33
C ASP A 38 5.37 -2.18 16.11
N PHE A 39 6.00 -1.78 15.01
CA PHE A 39 6.27 -2.68 13.90
C PHE A 39 7.28 -3.75 14.31
N PRO A 40 7.22 -4.95 13.68
CA PRO A 40 8.28 -5.93 13.83
C PRO A 40 9.65 -5.31 13.55
N LYS A 41 10.59 -5.49 14.48
CA LYS A 41 11.92 -4.88 14.38
C LYS A 41 12.95 -5.57 15.27
N GLY A 42 14.15 -5.74 14.77
CA GLY A 42 15.24 -6.32 15.54
C GLY A 42 16.62 -5.90 15.08
N GLY A 43 17.64 -6.48 15.71
CA GLY A 43 19.04 -6.13 15.46
C GLY A 43 19.60 -6.90 14.27
N VAL A 44 20.53 -6.29 13.53
CA VAL A 44 21.31 -7.04 12.52
C VAL A 44 22.37 -7.88 13.23
N GLU A 45 22.36 -9.18 12.99
CA GLU A 45 23.32 -10.13 13.56
C GLU A 45 24.51 -10.39 12.62
N GLN A 46 25.62 -10.91 13.17
CA GLN A 46 26.81 -11.23 12.37
C GLN A 46 26.59 -12.35 11.35
N ASN A 47 25.63 -13.24 11.62
CA ASN A 47 25.31 -14.37 10.77
C ASN A 47 24.28 -14.03 9.69
N ASP A 48 23.76 -12.79 9.67
CA ASP A 48 22.80 -12.37 8.65
C ASP A 48 23.48 -12.22 7.28
N LEU A 49 22.95 -12.93 6.28
CA LEU A 49 23.50 -12.92 4.92
C LEU A 49 23.26 -11.59 4.18
N SER A 50 22.21 -10.88 4.56
CA SER A 50 21.80 -9.58 4.03
C SER A 50 20.84 -8.89 5.00
N LEU A 51 20.51 -7.62 4.77
CA LEU A 51 19.46 -6.92 5.54
C LEU A 51 18.08 -7.55 5.34
N GLU A 52 17.82 -8.08 4.14
CA GLU A 52 16.59 -8.82 3.82
C GLU A 52 16.51 -10.12 4.62
N HIS A 53 17.62 -10.85 4.76
CA HIS A 53 17.69 -12.04 5.60
C HIS A 53 17.44 -11.70 7.07
N ALA A 54 18.04 -10.61 7.56
CA ALA A 54 17.82 -10.14 8.93
C ALA A 54 16.34 -9.87 9.19
N ILE A 55 15.66 -9.09 8.34
CA ILE A 55 14.25 -8.75 8.60
C ILE A 55 13.31 -9.95 8.49
N LEU A 56 13.56 -10.89 7.58
CA LEU A 56 12.75 -12.11 7.47
C LEU A 56 12.94 -13.03 8.69
N ARG A 57 14.15 -13.12 9.24
CA ARG A 57 14.43 -13.82 10.49
C ARG A 57 13.69 -13.18 11.66
N GLU A 58 13.79 -11.85 11.81
CA GLU A 58 13.09 -11.11 12.86
C GLU A 58 11.56 -11.27 12.76
N LEU A 59 11.01 -11.26 11.55
CA LEU A 59 9.59 -11.56 11.33
C LEU A 59 9.25 -12.98 11.80
N GLU A 60 10.05 -13.98 11.46
CA GLU A 60 9.82 -15.35 11.92
C GLU A 60 9.87 -15.48 13.45
N GLU A 61 10.81 -14.81 14.09
CA GLU A 61 10.97 -14.82 15.55
C GLU A 61 9.79 -14.13 16.25
N GLU A 62 9.43 -12.93 15.82
CA GLU A 62 8.40 -12.12 16.49
C GLU A 62 6.97 -12.55 16.17
N THR A 63 6.74 -13.13 14.99
CA THR A 63 5.39 -13.48 14.53
C THR A 63 5.13 -14.98 14.45
N GLY A 64 6.19 -15.80 14.38
CA GLY A 64 6.11 -17.24 14.17
C GLY A 64 6.01 -17.69 12.71
N SER A 65 5.72 -16.79 11.77
CA SER A 65 5.43 -17.13 10.39
C SER A 65 6.63 -16.90 9.45
N THR A 66 6.61 -17.55 8.29
CA THR A 66 7.59 -17.35 7.20
C THR A 66 6.92 -16.90 5.90
N GLN A 67 5.60 -16.68 5.92
CA GLN A 67 4.79 -16.37 4.72
C GLN A 67 4.87 -14.89 4.36
N TYR A 68 6.09 -14.39 4.17
CA TYR A 68 6.40 -13.00 3.90
C TYR A 68 7.11 -12.83 2.57
N ARG A 69 6.81 -11.73 1.88
CA ARG A 69 7.52 -11.30 0.67
C ARG A 69 7.98 -9.86 0.85
N VAL A 70 9.29 -9.64 0.77
CA VAL A 70 9.82 -8.28 0.77
C VAL A 70 9.48 -7.60 -0.55
N ILE A 71 8.81 -6.46 -0.46
CA ILE A 71 8.35 -5.69 -1.61
C ILE A 71 9.34 -4.56 -1.92
N LYS A 72 9.80 -3.84 -0.89
CA LYS A 72 10.68 -2.69 -1.05
C LYS A 72 11.52 -2.45 0.20
N GLN A 73 12.79 -2.14 0.02
CA GLN A 73 13.62 -1.51 1.06
C GLN A 73 13.58 0.00 0.87
N PHE A 74 13.41 0.76 1.96
CA PHE A 74 13.49 2.22 1.91
C PHE A 74 14.89 2.73 2.26
N ASP A 75 15.32 3.78 1.56
CA ASP A 75 16.61 4.43 1.82
C ASP A 75 16.60 5.25 3.13
N ASP A 76 15.45 5.82 3.50
CA ASP A 76 15.33 6.58 4.74
C ASP A 76 15.17 5.67 5.96
N LYS A 77 15.82 6.07 7.05
CA LYS A 77 15.93 5.30 8.28
C LYS A 77 15.22 5.99 9.44
N ILE A 78 14.61 5.21 10.32
CA ILE A 78 14.14 5.72 11.62
C ILE A 78 15.34 5.83 12.54
N CYS A 79 15.63 7.04 13.00
CA CYS A 79 16.77 7.33 13.86
C CYS A 79 16.30 7.91 15.18
N PHE A 80 16.67 7.30 16.31
CA PHE A 80 16.40 7.86 17.64
C PHE A 80 17.63 7.74 18.55
N SER A 81 17.72 8.66 19.52
CA SER A 81 18.83 8.69 20.48
C SER A 81 18.42 8.05 21.80
N PHE A 82 19.29 7.21 22.36
CA PHE A 82 19.05 6.58 23.66
C PHE A 82 19.22 7.59 24.81
N GLY A 83 18.49 7.42 25.90
CA GLY A 83 18.66 8.25 27.11
C GLY A 83 20.03 8.04 27.78
N LYS A 84 20.56 9.05 28.48
CA LYS A 84 21.91 9.04 29.07
C LYS A 84 22.23 7.78 29.88
N SER A 85 21.30 7.35 30.73
CA SER A 85 21.45 6.15 31.56
C SER A 85 21.67 4.88 30.73
N PHE A 86 20.97 4.71 29.61
CA PHE A 86 21.16 3.57 28.71
C PHE A 86 22.48 3.67 27.94
N GLN A 87 22.89 4.88 27.54
CA GLN A 87 24.17 5.10 26.87
C GLN A 87 25.35 4.74 27.79
N GLU A 88 25.26 5.09 29.07
CA GLU A 88 26.29 4.78 30.07
C GLU A 88 26.39 3.27 30.34
N GLN A 89 25.25 2.56 30.34
CA GLN A 89 25.21 1.11 30.56
C GLN A 89 25.69 0.30 29.35
N THR A 90 25.34 0.71 28.13
CA THR A 90 25.51 -0.12 26.93
C THR A 90 26.53 0.43 25.93
N GLY A 91 26.89 1.71 26.04
CA GLY A 91 27.73 2.41 25.06
C GLY A 91 27.03 2.79 23.75
N TRP A 92 25.75 2.44 23.56
CA TRP A 92 24.97 2.79 22.38
C TRP A 92 24.39 4.19 22.52
N LYS A 93 24.69 5.07 21.55
CA LYS A 93 24.26 6.48 21.57
C LYS A 93 22.92 6.69 20.86
N LYS A 94 22.74 6.01 19.73
CA LYS A 94 21.54 6.06 18.89
C LYS A 94 21.33 4.73 18.19
N GLN A 95 20.10 4.52 17.74
CA GLN A 95 19.73 3.44 16.83
C GLN A 95 19.35 4.01 15.48
N GLU A 96 19.73 3.30 14.42
CA GLU A 96 19.29 3.57 13.04
C GLU A 96 18.61 2.30 12.53
N THR A 97 17.32 2.44 12.20
CA THR A 97 16.48 1.33 11.73
C THR A 97 16.18 1.52 10.26
N THR A 98 16.66 0.60 9.43
CA THR A 98 16.28 0.53 8.00
C THR A 98 14.91 -0.16 7.92
N ILE A 99 14.03 0.32 7.04
CA ILE A 99 12.63 -0.15 6.98
C ILE A 99 12.36 -0.86 5.65
N PHE A 100 11.65 -1.98 5.74
CA PHE A 100 11.12 -2.74 4.62
C PHE A 100 9.60 -2.65 4.54
N LEU A 101 9.07 -2.58 3.33
CA LEU A 101 7.69 -2.92 3.03
C LEU A 101 7.60 -4.41 2.74
N VAL A 102 6.73 -5.10 3.45
CA VAL A 102 6.61 -6.57 3.38
C VAL A 102 5.14 -6.95 3.20
N GLU A 103 4.86 -7.79 2.23
CA GLU A 103 3.56 -8.42 2.03
C GLU A 103 3.47 -9.69 2.87
N TYR A 104 2.39 -9.86 3.63
CA TYR A 104 2.03 -11.12 4.26
C TYR A 104 0.98 -11.84 3.43
N PHE A 105 1.23 -13.11 3.10
CA PHE A 105 0.33 -13.92 2.28
C PHE A 105 -0.12 -15.22 2.96
N GLY A 106 0.14 -15.36 4.27
CA GLY A 106 -0.31 -16.49 5.09
C GLY A 106 -1.68 -16.30 5.73
N ASP A 107 -2.08 -17.27 6.56
CA ASP A 107 -3.30 -17.20 7.37
C ASP A 107 -3.00 -16.53 8.72
N ASP A 108 -3.97 -15.84 9.31
CA ASP A 108 -3.73 -15.16 10.60
C ASP A 108 -3.56 -16.17 11.74
N SER A 109 -4.09 -17.38 11.58
CA SER A 109 -3.87 -18.49 12.52
C SER A 109 -2.43 -19.01 12.55
N ASP A 110 -1.60 -18.66 11.56
CA ASP A 110 -0.17 -19.00 11.53
C ASP A 110 0.69 -18.07 12.42
N LEU A 111 0.11 -16.96 12.90
CA LEU A 111 0.83 -15.96 13.70
C LEU A 111 0.90 -16.39 15.17
N VAL A 112 1.89 -17.20 15.48
CA VAL A 112 2.20 -17.65 16.84
C VAL A 112 3.60 -17.20 17.22
N PRO A 113 3.74 -16.11 18.00
CA PRO A 113 5.05 -15.58 18.38
C PRO A 113 5.96 -16.63 19.00
N LYS A 114 7.20 -16.71 18.51
CA LYS A 114 8.25 -17.59 19.07
C LYS A 114 9.06 -16.86 20.13
N ASP A 115 9.23 -15.55 19.94
CA ASP A 115 9.89 -14.68 20.89
C ASP A 115 9.03 -14.48 22.15
N ARG A 116 9.67 -14.68 23.30
CA ARG A 116 9.07 -14.48 24.62
C ARG A 116 8.84 -13.01 24.93
N GLU A 117 9.41 -12.09 24.16
CA GLU A 117 9.19 -10.65 24.30
C GLU A 117 7.92 -10.18 23.57
N ILE A 118 7.24 -11.05 22.80
CA ILE A 118 6.03 -10.69 22.07
C ILE A 118 4.80 -11.33 22.72
N ALA A 119 3.93 -10.49 23.27
CA ALA A 119 2.69 -10.95 23.89
C ALA A 119 1.56 -11.17 22.88
N GLU A 120 1.54 -10.37 21.80
CA GLU A 120 0.43 -10.31 20.87
C GLU A 120 0.89 -9.78 19.51
N VAL A 121 0.22 -10.22 18.45
CA VAL A 121 0.45 -9.80 17.07
C VAL A 121 -0.90 -9.58 16.42
N ASN A 122 -1.12 -8.42 15.81
CA ASN A 122 -2.41 -8.06 15.21
C ASN A 122 -2.22 -7.34 13.89
N PHE A 123 -3.08 -7.66 12.92
CA PHE A 123 -3.37 -6.80 11.80
C PHE A 123 -4.40 -5.74 12.21
N LEU A 124 -4.12 -4.48 11.87
CA LEU A 124 -4.99 -3.35 12.18
C LEU A 124 -5.14 -2.45 10.95
N PRO A 125 -6.32 -1.82 10.73
CA PRO A 125 -6.47 -0.83 9.68
C PRO A 125 -5.62 0.41 9.96
N TYR A 126 -5.28 1.16 8.91
CA TYR A 126 -4.40 2.34 8.98
C TYR A 126 -4.74 3.32 10.12
N GLU A 127 -6.02 3.63 10.29
CA GLU A 127 -6.52 4.58 11.28
C GLU A 127 -6.21 4.14 12.70
N GLU A 128 -6.24 2.83 12.96
CA GLU A 128 -5.95 2.25 14.27
C GLU A 128 -4.45 2.12 14.51
N VAL A 129 -3.66 1.89 13.46
CA VAL A 129 -2.20 1.72 13.58
C VAL A 129 -1.56 2.98 14.16
N TYR A 130 -1.92 4.15 13.64
CA TYR A 130 -1.36 5.42 14.12
C TYR A 130 -1.65 5.65 15.61
N GLU A 131 -2.86 5.31 16.06
CA GLU A 131 -3.25 5.44 17.46
C GLU A 131 -2.54 4.41 18.34
N ARG A 132 -2.41 3.16 17.86
CA ARG A 132 -1.86 2.04 18.62
C ARG A 132 -0.35 2.10 18.84
N LEU A 133 0.41 2.59 17.85
CA LEU A 133 1.87 2.69 17.96
C LEU A 133 2.29 3.43 19.24
N THR A 134 3.38 3.00 19.88
CA THR A 134 3.83 3.62 21.14
C THR A 134 4.81 4.76 20.92
N HIS A 135 5.77 4.58 20.00
CA HIS A 135 6.85 5.53 19.80
C HIS A 135 6.51 6.64 18.81
N LYS A 136 6.74 7.89 19.22
CA LYS A 136 6.46 9.08 18.39
C LYS A 136 7.20 9.06 17.05
N ASP A 137 8.47 8.63 17.05
CA ASP A 137 9.27 8.58 15.82
C ASP A 137 8.72 7.54 14.84
N THR A 138 8.28 6.38 15.32
CA THR A 138 7.59 5.39 14.49
C THR A 138 6.26 5.94 13.96
N LYS A 139 5.43 6.58 14.79
CA LYS A 139 4.18 7.21 14.34
C LYS A 139 4.41 8.20 13.21
N GLN A 140 5.41 9.06 13.37
CA GLN A 140 5.75 10.06 12.37
C GLN A 140 6.28 9.43 11.09
N TYR A 141 7.15 8.42 11.20
CA TYR A 141 7.64 7.68 10.05
C TYR A 141 6.50 6.96 9.33
N PHE A 142 5.61 6.28 10.05
CA PHE A 142 4.47 5.59 9.46
C PHE A 142 3.52 6.56 8.77
N LYS A 143 3.26 7.72 9.38
CA LYS A 143 2.45 8.79 8.78
C LYS A 143 3.10 9.37 7.52
N SER A 144 4.42 9.60 7.51
CA SER A 144 5.16 10.02 6.30
C SER A 144 5.20 8.89 5.27
N PHE A 145 5.43 7.65 5.68
CA PHE A 145 5.36 6.48 4.82
C PHE A 145 3.99 6.42 4.13
N PHE A 146 2.89 6.54 4.87
CA PHE A 146 1.55 6.55 4.29
C PHE A 146 1.32 7.76 3.38
N ASN A 147 1.64 8.98 3.82
CA ASN A 147 1.34 10.22 3.10
C ASN A 147 2.31 10.55 1.96
N GLU A 148 3.52 10.01 1.95
CA GLU A 148 4.60 10.39 1.02
C GLU A 148 5.19 9.18 0.27
N LYS A 149 5.28 7.98 0.87
CA LYS A 149 5.98 6.81 0.25
C LYS A 149 5.07 5.70 -0.28
N LEU A 150 3.92 5.51 0.36
CA LEU A 150 2.79 4.73 -0.12
C LEU A 150 2.01 5.57 -1.15
N HIS A 151 1.96 6.88 -0.88
CA HIS A 151 1.45 7.94 -1.75
C HIS A 151 2.38 8.35 -2.90
N ASP A 152 3.55 7.71 -3.08
CA ASP A 152 4.31 7.84 -4.34
C ASP A 152 3.45 7.37 -5.53
N CYS A 153 2.52 6.42 -5.31
CA CYS A 153 1.46 6.13 -6.26
C CYS A 153 0.34 5.23 -5.69
N VAL A 154 -0.87 5.77 -5.57
CA VAL A 154 -2.09 5.01 -5.19
C VAL A 154 -2.44 3.87 -6.16
N LEU A 155 -1.90 3.90 -7.38
CA LEU A 155 -2.15 2.88 -8.41
C LEU A 155 -1.14 1.71 -8.34
N CYS A 156 -0.03 1.86 -7.60
CA CYS A 156 0.89 0.74 -7.33
C CYS A 156 0.34 -0.23 -6.29
N TYR A 157 -0.48 0.28 -5.37
CA TYR A 157 -1.08 -0.49 -4.27
C TYR A 157 -2.59 -0.23 -4.22
N PRO A 158 -3.33 -0.69 -5.25
CA PRO A 158 -4.75 -0.34 -5.41
C PRO A 158 -5.62 -0.84 -4.25
N ASP A 159 -5.20 -1.88 -3.54
CA ASP A 159 -5.92 -2.49 -2.40
C ASP A 159 -5.92 -1.60 -1.14
N LEU A 160 -5.12 -0.54 -1.14
CA LEU A 160 -5.06 0.42 -0.02
C LEU A 160 -6.10 1.54 -0.14
N GLU A 161 -6.77 1.67 -1.29
CA GLU A 161 -7.93 2.53 -1.45
C GLU A 161 -9.21 1.70 -1.22
N PRO A 162 -9.91 1.87 -0.08
CA PRO A 162 -11.02 0.99 0.31
C PRO A 162 -12.17 0.94 -0.71
N GLU A 163 -12.37 2.04 -1.44
CA GLU A 163 -13.42 2.12 -2.44
C GLU A 163 -13.00 1.57 -3.81
N GLN A 164 -11.73 1.22 -4.00
CA GLN A 164 -11.18 0.74 -5.25
C GLN A 164 -11.12 -0.79 -5.30
N GLN A 165 -11.42 -1.34 -6.47
CA GLN A 165 -11.37 -2.78 -6.71
C GLN A 165 -10.61 -3.09 -7.98
N VAL A 166 -9.75 -4.10 -7.90
CA VAL A 166 -9.17 -4.76 -9.08
C VAL A 166 -10.21 -5.72 -9.66
N VAL A 167 -10.87 -5.32 -10.75
CA VAL A 167 -11.96 -6.10 -11.37
C VAL A 167 -11.40 -7.17 -12.31
N PHE A 168 -10.36 -6.81 -13.07
CA PHE A 168 -9.62 -7.74 -13.93
C PHE A 168 -8.13 -7.47 -13.83
N ALA A 169 -7.32 -8.48 -14.13
CA ALA A 169 -5.89 -8.29 -14.35
C ALA A 169 -5.34 -9.32 -15.33
N ASN A 170 -4.20 -8.98 -15.93
CA ASN A 170 -3.32 -9.89 -16.64
C ASN A 170 -1.88 -9.75 -16.09
N ASP A 171 -0.90 -10.29 -16.79
CA ASP A 171 0.50 -10.33 -16.36
C ASP A 171 1.12 -8.92 -16.20
N HIS A 172 0.60 -7.93 -16.94
CA HIS A 172 1.21 -6.59 -16.99
C HIS A 172 0.29 -5.47 -16.53
N CYS A 173 -1.03 -5.65 -16.53
CA CYS A 173 -2.01 -4.60 -16.29
C CYS A 173 -3.15 -5.05 -15.38
N MET A 174 -3.80 -4.07 -14.76
CA MET A 174 -4.96 -4.22 -13.91
C MET A 174 -6.06 -3.26 -14.38
N PHE A 175 -7.32 -3.68 -14.29
CA PHE A 175 -8.47 -2.81 -14.46
C PHE A 175 -9.08 -2.49 -13.10
N LEU A 176 -9.09 -1.21 -12.76
CA LEU A 176 -9.51 -0.68 -11.47
C LEU A 176 -10.83 0.06 -11.61
N GLN A 177 -11.76 -0.17 -10.68
CA GLN A 177 -12.99 0.61 -10.57
C GLN A 177 -13.24 1.03 -9.12
N LEU A 178 -13.83 2.22 -8.95
CA LEU A 178 -14.36 2.65 -7.67
C LEU A 178 -15.76 2.04 -7.46
N ASN A 179 -16.15 1.79 -6.20
CA ASN A 179 -17.48 1.27 -5.88
C ASN A 179 -18.61 2.15 -6.43
N GLN A 180 -18.45 3.48 -6.38
CA GLN A 180 -19.39 4.43 -6.95
C GLN A 180 -19.62 4.21 -8.45
N SER A 181 -18.63 3.72 -9.20
CA SER A 181 -18.78 3.46 -10.64
C SER A 181 -19.79 2.36 -10.94
N LYS A 182 -20.17 1.53 -9.96
CA LYS A 182 -21.21 0.50 -10.14
C LYS A 182 -22.62 1.08 -10.07
N GLU A 183 -22.78 2.27 -9.51
CA GLU A 183 -24.08 2.93 -9.37
C GLU A 183 -24.57 3.45 -10.74
N LYS A 184 -25.86 3.24 -11.04
CA LYS A 184 -26.46 3.77 -12.26
C LYS A 184 -26.87 5.22 -12.08
N GLY A 185 -26.63 6.06 -13.08
CA GLY A 185 -27.02 7.48 -13.10
C GLY A 185 -25.98 8.45 -12.56
N VAL A 186 -24.95 7.98 -11.87
CA VAL A 186 -23.85 8.83 -11.41
C VAL A 186 -22.91 9.21 -12.55
N GLN A 187 -22.14 10.28 -12.35
CA GLN A 187 -21.23 10.83 -13.36
C GLN A 187 -20.15 9.83 -13.81
N LEU A 188 -19.74 8.90 -12.93
CA LEU A 188 -18.69 7.92 -13.18
C LEU A 188 -19.24 6.50 -13.41
N GLU A 189 -20.51 6.37 -13.80
CA GLU A 189 -21.13 5.07 -14.05
C GLU A 189 -20.32 4.25 -15.07
N GLY A 190 -19.95 3.04 -14.68
CA GLY A 190 -19.14 2.08 -15.42
C GLY A 190 -17.71 2.53 -15.70
N SER A 191 -17.29 3.71 -15.23
CA SER A 191 -15.94 4.22 -15.46
C SER A 191 -14.89 3.39 -14.72
N GLY A 192 -13.67 3.39 -15.26
CA GLY A 192 -12.53 2.75 -14.62
C GLY A 192 -11.21 3.12 -15.27
N LEU A 193 -10.13 2.54 -14.74
CA LEU A 193 -8.76 2.78 -15.17
C LEU A 193 -8.08 1.47 -15.54
N ILE A 194 -7.37 1.42 -16.67
CA ILE A 194 -6.40 0.36 -16.93
C ILE A 194 -5.01 0.88 -16.57
N VAL A 195 -4.32 0.17 -15.68
CA VAL A 195 -3.06 0.60 -15.06
C VAL A 195 -2.01 -0.50 -15.23
N PRO A 196 -0.76 -0.20 -15.62
CA PRO A 196 0.31 -1.19 -15.59
C PRO A 196 0.66 -1.56 -14.14
N ARG A 197 1.09 -2.80 -13.92
CA ARG A 197 1.53 -3.26 -12.59
C ARG A 197 2.83 -2.60 -12.17
N LYS A 198 3.75 -2.44 -13.12
CA LYS A 198 4.98 -1.69 -12.91
C LYS A 198 4.68 -0.20 -12.99
N HIS A 199 5.24 0.54 -12.05
CA HIS A 199 5.14 2.00 -12.06
C HIS A 199 5.81 2.55 -13.33
N ARG A 200 4.99 3.07 -14.25
CA ARG A 200 5.41 3.82 -15.43
C ARG A 200 4.83 5.20 -15.29
N GLU A 201 5.63 6.25 -15.38
CA GLU A 201 5.12 7.61 -15.16
C GLU A 201 4.04 7.96 -16.19
N THR A 202 4.32 7.72 -17.47
CA THR A 202 3.41 8.05 -18.57
C THR A 202 3.20 6.88 -19.53
N ALA A 203 2.21 7.00 -20.42
CA ALA A 203 1.98 6.01 -21.48
C ALA A 203 3.19 5.85 -22.44
N PHE A 204 4.10 6.83 -22.47
CA PHE A 204 5.32 6.78 -23.29
C PHE A 204 6.40 5.88 -22.67
N ASP A 205 6.29 5.55 -21.39
CA ASP A 205 7.24 4.69 -20.66
C ASP A 205 6.83 3.21 -20.67
N LEU A 206 5.66 2.91 -21.23
CA LEU A 206 5.18 1.54 -21.41
C LEU A 206 6.05 0.80 -22.43
N THR A 207 6.42 -0.41 -22.07
CA THR A 207 7.01 -1.40 -22.97
C THR A 207 5.98 -1.90 -23.99
N ARG A 208 6.45 -2.59 -25.04
CA ARG A 208 5.56 -3.16 -26.05
C ARG A 208 4.60 -4.19 -25.44
N GLU A 209 5.11 -5.01 -24.53
CA GLU A 209 4.35 -6.05 -23.83
C GLU A 209 3.26 -5.41 -22.94
N GLU A 210 3.58 -4.30 -22.26
CA GLU A 210 2.60 -3.55 -21.46
C GLU A 210 1.52 -2.88 -22.35
N TRP A 211 1.88 -2.41 -23.55
CA TRP A 211 0.91 -1.89 -24.54
C TRP A 211 -0.03 -2.98 -25.07
N GLU A 212 0.51 -4.14 -25.44
CA GLU A 212 -0.27 -5.29 -25.91
C GLU A 212 -1.21 -5.80 -24.80
N ALA A 213 -0.71 -5.93 -23.57
CA ALA A 213 -1.53 -6.28 -22.41
C ALA A 213 -2.62 -5.25 -22.08
N THR A 214 -2.34 -3.96 -22.27
CA THR A 214 -3.34 -2.89 -22.11
C THR A 214 -4.45 -3.01 -23.15
N TYR A 215 -4.08 -3.30 -24.40
CA TYR A 215 -5.03 -3.49 -25.50
C TYR A 215 -5.96 -4.68 -25.26
N ASP A 216 -5.42 -5.83 -24.88
CA ASP A 216 -6.23 -7.03 -24.58
C ASP A 216 -7.21 -6.77 -23.44
N LEU A 217 -6.72 -6.10 -22.38
CA LEU A 217 -7.56 -5.78 -21.22
C LEU A 217 -8.65 -4.77 -21.57
N LEU A 218 -8.38 -3.78 -22.44
CA LEU A 218 -9.37 -2.79 -22.89
C LEU A 218 -10.58 -3.43 -23.56
N HIS A 219 -10.38 -4.45 -24.40
CA HIS A 219 -11.48 -5.17 -25.04
C HIS A 219 -12.35 -5.91 -24.02
N LYS A 220 -11.72 -6.61 -23.08
CA LYS A 220 -12.43 -7.29 -21.98
C LYS A 220 -13.21 -6.31 -21.10
N VAL A 221 -12.61 -5.15 -20.81
CA VAL A 221 -13.26 -4.07 -20.04
C VAL A 221 -14.47 -3.52 -20.78
N LYS A 222 -14.37 -3.31 -22.09
CA LYS A 222 -15.50 -2.85 -22.90
C LYS A 222 -16.66 -3.83 -22.83
N GLU A 223 -16.41 -5.13 -23.05
CA GLU A 223 -17.45 -6.17 -22.97
C GLU A 223 -18.12 -6.21 -21.59
N HIS A 224 -17.32 -6.12 -20.53
CA HIS A 224 -17.83 -6.06 -19.16
C HIS A 224 -18.77 -4.87 -18.96
N ILE A 225 -18.35 -3.66 -19.34
CA ILE A 225 -19.17 -2.46 -19.18
C ILE A 225 -20.43 -2.53 -20.05
N ASP A 226 -20.33 -2.99 -21.29
CA ASP A 226 -21.46 -3.14 -22.22
C ASP A 226 -22.56 -4.04 -21.62
N GLN A 227 -22.17 -5.12 -20.93
CA GLN A 227 -23.10 -6.07 -20.32
C GLN A 227 -23.82 -5.52 -19.09
N HIS A 228 -23.17 -4.68 -18.29
CA HIS A 228 -23.69 -4.23 -17.00
C HIS A 228 -24.36 -2.84 -17.05
N HIS A 229 -23.86 -1.96 -17.92
CA HIS A 229 -24.23 -0.56 -17.96
C HIS A 229 -24.85 -0.11 -19.30
N HIS A 230 -24.63 -0.84 -20.40
CA HIS A 230 -25.18 -0.53 -21.72
C HIS A 230 -24.94 0.92 -22.21
N PRO A 231 -23.70 1.42 -22.21
CA PRO A 231 -23.40 2.74 -22.77
C PRO A 231 -23.58 2.77 -24.29
N GLN A 232 -23.81 3.98 -24.82
CA GLN A 232 -23.93 4.22 -26.27
C GLN A 232 -22.61 4.71 -26.89
N GLY A 233 -21.61 5.04 -26.07
CA GLY A 233 -20.30 5.46 -26.54
C GLY A 233 -19.24 5.39 -25.44
N TYR A 234 -18.02 5.74 -25.80
CA TYR A 234 -16.89 5.75 -24.88
C TYR A 234 -15.97 6.94 -25.13
N ASN A 235 -15.35 7.43 -24.07
CA ASN A 235 -14.10 8.15 -24.16
C ASN A 235 -13.00 7.30 -23.53
N VAL A 236 -11.91 7.14 -24.27
CA VAL A 236 -10.70 6.48 -23.79
C VAL A 236 -9.54 7.46 -23.94
N GLY A 237 -8.68 7.56 -22.94
CA GLY A 237 -7.59 8.54 -23.00
C GLY A 237 -6.59 8.46 -21.87
N TRP A 238 -5.42 9.03 -22.16
CA TRP A 238 -4.31 9.19 -21.22
C TRP A 238 -4.06 10.68 -21.02
N ASN A 239 -3.70 11.06 -19.79
CA ASN A 239 -3.07 12.33 -19.53
C ASN A 239 -1.59 12.06 -19.19
N CYS A 240 -0.67 12.75 -19.87
CA CYS A 240 0.77 12.56 -19.69
C CYS A 240 1.43 13.89 -19.30
N GLY A 241 2.10 13.92 -18.15
CA GLY A 241 2.69 15.09 -17.54
C GLY A 241 1.67 16.09 -16.97
N GLU A 242 2.13 16.94 -16.07
CA GLU A 242 1.28 17.94 -15.38
C GLU A 242 0.52 18.84 -16.37
N VAL A 243 1.22 19.34 -17.40
CA VAL A 243 0.63 20.18 -18.46
C VAL A 243 -0.43 19.43 -19.27
N GLY A 244 -0.26 18.11 -19.43
CA GLY A 244 -1.24 17.21 -20.04
C GLY A 244 -2.45 16.90 -19.15
N GLY A 245 -2.48 17.40 -17.91
CA GLY A 245 -3.55 17.13 -16.94
C GLY A 245 -3.36 15.84 -16.14
N GLN A 246 -2.13 15.32 -16.08
CA GLN A 246 -1.82 14.18 -15.23
C GLN A 246 -1.71 14.63 -13.77
N HIS A 247 -2.42 13.93 -12.88
CA HIS A 247 -2.43 14.23 -11.44
C HIS A 247 -1.91 13.07 -10.58
N ILE A 248 -1.92 11.85 -11.11
CA ILE A 248 -1.23 10.69 -10.55
C ILE A 248 -0.16 10.29 -11.56
N PHE A 249 1.10 10.36 -11.15
CA PHE A 249 2.28 10.11 -11.98
C PHE A 249 2.56 8.62 -12.17
N HIS A 250 1.51 7.88 -12.51
CA HIS A 250 1.57 6.50 -12.95
C HIS A 250 0.55 6.35 -14.07
N ALA A 251 1.00 5.95 -15.26
CA ALA A 251 0.21 5.80 -16.46
C ALA A 251 -1.10 5.06 -16.17
N HIS A 252 -2.22 5.65 -16.55
CA HIS A 252 -3.53 5.01 -16.47
C HIS A 252 -4.39 5.41 -17.67
N LEU A 253 -4.95 4.42 -18.36
CA LEU A 253 -5.92 4.63 -19.42
C LEU A 253 -7.29 4.80 -18.79
N HIS A 254 -7.86 5.99 -18.92
CA HIS A 254 -9.26 6.20 -18.57
C HIS A 254 -10.15 5.45 -19.57
N VAL A 255 -11.11 4.69 -19.05
CA VAL A 255 -12.20 4.09 -19.82
C VAL A 255 -13.51 4.64 -19.28
N LEU A 256 -14.13 5.54 -20.06
CA LEU A 256 -15.25 6.36 -19.60
C LEU A 256 -16.47 6.08 -20.50
N PRO A 257 -17.45 5.31 -20.02
CA PRO A 257 -18.70 5.05 -20.73
C PRO A 257 -19.49 6.34 -20.90
N ARG A 258 -20.15 6.50 -22.05
CA ARG A 258 -20.94 7.69 -22.40
C ARG A 258 -22.36 7.29 -22.76
N TYR A 259 -23.31 8.10 -22.31
CA TYR A 259 -24.74 7.85 -22.50
C TYR A 259 -25.43 9.00 -23.22
N GLU A 260 -26.40 8.67 -24.07
CA GLU A 260 -27.16 9.69 -24.83
C GLU A 260 -27.95 10.64 -23.93
N SER A 261 -28.38 10.17 -22.76
CA SER A 261 -29.12 10.95 -21.77
C SER A 261 -28.24 11.93 -20.97
N GLU A 262 -26.93 11.93 -21.18
CA GLU A 262 -26.04 12.92 -20.55
C GLU A 262 -26.21 14.32 -21.16
N PRO A 263 -26.25 15.38 -20.32
CA PRO A 263 -26.27 16.77 -20.79
C PRO A 263 -25.10 17.12 -21.73
N LEU A 264 -23.94 16.48 -21.55
CA LEU A 264 -22.73 16.71 -22.36
C LEU A 264 -22.47 15.58 -23.39
N SER A 265 -23.51 14.84 -23.81
CA SER A 265 -23.39 13.87 -24.90
C SER A 265 -22.77 14.50 -26.16
N GLY A 266 -21.93 13.74 -26.87
CA GLY A 266 -21.18 14.20 -28.04
C GLY A 266 -19.98 15.12 -27.75
N LYS A 267 -19.69 15.49 -26.50
CA LYS A 267 -18.48 16.23 -26.12
C LYS A 267 -17.33 15.29 -25.79
N GLY A 268 -16.10 15.70 -26.10
CA GLY A 268 -14.89 14.94 -25.78
C GLY A 268 -14.52 14.95 -24.29
N ILE A 269 -13.52 14.14 -23.93
CA ILE A 269 -13.13 13.82 -22.54
C ILE A 269 -12.93 15.05 -21.63
N ARG A 270 -12.42 16.17 -22.17
CA ARG A 270 -12.14 17.41 -21.42
C ARG A 270 -13.38 18.02 -20.75
N TYR A 271 -14.56 17.83 -21.34
CA TYR A 271 -15.80 18.40 -20.81
C TYR A 271 -16.36 17.60 -19.63
N LEU A 272 -16.09 16.29 -19.59
CA LEU A 272 -16.54 15.40 -18.52
C LEU A 272 -15.88 15.75 -17.18
N PHE A 273 -14.58 16.04 -17.17
CA PHE A 273 -13.82 16.31 -15.95
C PHE A 273 -13.98 17.73 -15.39
N LYS A 274 -14.44 18.69 -16.20
CA LYS A 274 -14.51 20.12 -15.79
C LYS A 274 -15.89 20.60 -15.34
N SER A 275 -16.93 19.76 -15.41
CA SER A 275 -18.29 20.16 -15.05
C SER A 275 -18.90 19.21 -14.02
N LYS A 276 -19.51 19.79 -12.98
CA LYS A 276 -20.35 19.07 -12.02
C LYS A 276 -21.78 18.82 -12.56
N GLU A 277 -22.09 19.35 -13.73
CA GLU A 277 -23.43 19.34 -14.33
C GLU A 277 -23.69 18.13 -15.22
N ASN A 278 -22.69 17.27 -15.48
CA ASN A 278 -22.87 16.06 -16.28
C ASN A 278 -23.41 14.89 -15.45
N LYS A 279 -24.60 15.06 -14.87
CA LYS A 279 -25.34 14.00 -14.15
C LYS A 279 -26.62 13.67 -14.91
N ARG A 280 -26.94 12.38 -14.99
CA ARG A 280 -28.18 11.91 -15.58
C ARG A 280 -29.29 11.94 -14.51
N ALA A 281 -30.51 12.24 -14.93
CA ALA A 281 -31.69 12.25 -14.06
C ALA A 281 -32.14 10.85 -13.68
#